data_AF-A0A399SXB0-F1
#
_entry.id   AF-A0A399SXB0-F1
#
_cell.length_a   1.000
_cell.length_b   1.000
_cell.length_c   1.000
_cell.angle_alpha   90.00
_cell.angle_beta   90.00
_cell.angle_gamma   90.00
#
_symmetry.space_group_name_H-M   'P 1'
#
loop_
_entity.id
_entity.type
_entity.pdbx_description
1 polymer ?
#
loop_
_entity_poly.entity_id
_entity_poly.type
_entity_poly.pdbx_seq_one_letter_code
_entity_poly.pdbx_strand_id
1 'polypeptide(L)'
;MKYRIQKTIKLKYALMIIAASLVGIIFLACKGTEEISESDVLVSIPKVIDKQIWFINDQYNDEYRAIPSDPGFIYCPNVPTVPSVQPVPFPWEKENFYSGSGNYITGNIFVEPGKPWVLQLVISTPGKGDTSTGSPQYKTWYRVSKDGGKTFSELKLVVVKGHDTMNPIKGVKIGRNGFNIDFTRPIVKASNGEIMVPLSLHPWDEENQKIYLPVENAYLFGDAGVLVGKWLPDGSDVTWDFGEWLRIDYNVSTRGVCEATIIETKKPGKFAMVARCSNLARPELPGYARVSFSNDYCRTWSEPKPLTYTNGENFFVPTAHSTLFRSRKSGRVYWVGNITETNPQASHPRYPLVIAEVNTENFGLIKESVVMIDTRHEHEDTKLQLSNFNIMENVEKEEIIIVCKRYGGGKYASHPSWYRIKL
;
A
#
# COMPACT_ATOMS: atom_id res chain seq x y z
N MET A 1 -68.41 -37.39 -32.28
CA MET A 1 -66.98 -37.74 -32.47
C MET A 1 -66.33 -36.93 -33.62
N LYS A 2 -66.41 -35.60 -33.57
CA LYS A 2 -65.76 -34.69 -34.56
C LYS A 2 -65.24 -33.37 -33.96
N TYR A 3 -65.23 -33.23 -32.63
CA TYR A 3 -64.84 -31.98 -31.93
C TYR A 3 -63.55 -32.09 -31.09
N ARG A 4 -62.89 -33.27 -31.06
CA ARG A 4 -61.72 -33.51 -30.20
C ARG A 4 -60.37 -33.59 -30.94
N ILE A 5 -60.35 -33.48 -32.27
CA ILE A 5 -59.13 -33.59 -33.08
C ILE A 5 -58.55 -32.22 -33.49
N GLN A 6 -59.37 -31.15 -33.55
CA GLN A 6 -58.88 -29.81 -33.93
C GLN A 6 -58.14 -29.05 -32.82
N LYS A 7 -58.33 -29.42 -31.54
CA LYS A 7 -57.62 -28.75 -30.42
C LYS A 7 -56.17 -29.22 -30.26
N THR A 8 -55.86 -30.46 -30.61
CA THR A 8 -54.51 -31.03 -30.45
C THR A 8 -53.54 -30.57 -31.55
N ILE A 9 -54.04 -30.27 -32.75
CA ILE A 9 -53.21 -29.79 -33.86
C ILE A 9 -52.84 -28.31 -33.65
N LYS A 10 -53.76 -27.46 -33.17
CA LYS A 10 -53.44 -26.05 -32.87
C LYS A 10 -52.40 -25.88 -31.75
N LEU A 11 -52.35 -26.79 -30.78
CA LEU A 11 -51.37 -26.73 -29.69
C LEU A 11 -49.96 -27.15 -30.13
N LYS A 12 -49.84 -28.12 -31.06
CA LYS A 12 -48.55 -28.51 -31.64
C LYS A 12 -47.98 -27.44 -32.58
N TYR A 13 -48.81 -26.76 -33.37
CA TYR A 13 -48.35 -25.63 -34.20
C TYR A 13 -47.96 -24.40 -33.37
N ALA A 14 -48.67 -24.12 -32.25
CA ALA A 14 -48.29 -23.04 -31.35
C ALA A 14 -46.95 -23.32 -30.63
N LEU A 15 -46.69 -24.56 -30.19
CA LEU A 15 -45.40 -24.92 -29.60
C LEU A 15 -44.25 -24.93 -30.62
N MET A 16 -44.49 -25.32 -31.88
CA MET A 16 -43.45 -25.26 -32.93
C MET A 16 -43.11 -23.83 -33.35
N ILE A 17 -44.09 -22.91 -33.36
CA ILE A 17 -43.83 -21.50 -33.64
C ILE A 17 -43.05 -20.85 -32.48
N ILE A 18 -43.37 -21.18 -31.22
CA ILE A 18 -42.60 -20.68 -30.06
C ILE A 18 -41.17 -21.24 -30.05
N ALA A 19 -40.95 -22.49 -30.44
CA ALA A 19 -39.61 -23.07 -30.55
C ALA A 19 -38.79 -22.47 -31.71
N ALA A 20 -39.41 -22.19 -32.86
CA ALA A 20 -38.75 -21.52 -33.99
C ALA A 20 -38.46 -20.04 -33.69
N SER A 21 -39.33 -19.36 -32.94
CA SER A 21 -39.09 -18.00 -32.46
C SER A 21 -38.01 -17.94 -31.38
N LEU A 22 -37.88 -18.96 -30.52
CA LEU A 22 -36.78 -19.02 -29.54
C LEU A 22 -35.43 -19.29 -30.22
N VAL A 23 -35.38 -20.15 -31.25
CA VAL A 23 -34.14 -20.40 -32.01
C VAL A 23 -33.76 -19.19 -32.87
N GLY A 24 -34.73 -18.45 -33.41
CA GLY A 24 -34.50 -17.18 -34.10
C GLY A 24 -34.02 -16.05 -33.17
N ILE A 25 -34.53 -15.98 -31.94
CA ILE A 25 -34.07 -15.02 -30.92
C ILE A 25 -32.68 -15.40 -30.39
N ILE A 26 -32.34 -16.69 -30.30
CA ILE A 26 -30.98 -17.13 -29.95
C ILE A 26 -30.00 -16.86 -31.11
N PHE A 27 -30.44 -16.94 -32.37
CA PHE A 27 -29.58 -16.62 -33.53
C PHE A 27 -29.45 -15.11 -33.83
N LEU A 28 -30.43 -14.28 -33.46
CA LEU A 28 -30.31 -12.82 -33.47
C LEU A 28 -29.59 -12.26 -32.23
N ALA A 29 -29.49 -13.02 -31.14
CA ALA A 29 -28.64 -12.70 -29.98
C ALA A 29 -27.16 -13.10 -30.16
N CYS A 30 -26.80 -13.78 -31.26
CA CYS A 30 -25.43 -14.19 -31.57
C CYS A 30 -24.87 -13.58 -32.87
N LYS A 31 -25.50 -12.53 -33.40
CA LYS A 31 -24.98 -11.70 -34.51
C LYS A 31 -25.00 -10.22 -34.14
N GLY A 32 -24.50 -9.94 -32.95
CA GLY A 32 -23.82 -8.71 -32.64
C GLY A 32 -22.42 -9.09 -32.21
N THR A 33 -21.54 -9.37 -33.17
CA THR A 33 -20.15 -8.93 -33.00
C THR A 33 -20.23 -7.42 -32.98
N GLU A 34 -20.64 -6.86 -31.85
CA GLU A 34 -19.97 -5.67 -31.37
C GLU A 34 -18.52 -6.13 -31.35
N GLU A 35 -17.76 -5.70 -32.36
CA GLU A 35 -16.46 -5.13 -32.06
C GLU A 35 -16.69 -4.41 -30.74
N ILE A 36 -16.15 -4.97 -29.66
CA ILE A 36 -15.76 -4.14 -28.54
C ILE A 36 -14.88 -3.13 -29.26
N SER A 37 -15.48 -1.99 -29.62
CA SER A 37 -14.71 -0.80 -29.84
C SER A 37 -13.83 -0.82 -28.61
N GLU A 38 -12.51 -0.84 -28.81
CA GLU A 38 -11.60 -0.31 -27.83
C GLU A 38 -12.17 1.08 -27.54
N SER A 39 -13.17 1.16 -26.67
CA SER A 39 -13.60 2.38 -26.04
C SER A 39 -12.31 2.74 -25.37
N ASP A 40 -11.62 3.73 -25.95
CA ASP A 40 -10.36 4.26 -25.47
C ASP A 40 -10.45 4.22 -23.95
N VAL A 41 -9.86 3.19 -23.32
CA VAL A 41 -9.70 3.21 -21.88
C VAL A 41 -8.55 4.18 -21.78
N LEU A 42 -8.89 5.47 -21.84
CA LEU A 42 -7.98 6.59 -21.95
C LEU A 42 -6.98 6.37 -20.84
N VAL A 43 -5.80 5.87 -21.18
CA VAL A 43 -4.75 5.64 -20.20
C VAL A 43 -4.44 7.02 -19.64
N SER A 44 -4.51 7.16 -18.33
CA SER A 44 -4.12 8.41 -17.72
C SER A 44 -2.60 8.43 -17.72
N ILE A 45 -2.02 9.43 -18.39
CA ILE A 45 -0.58 9.66 -18.37
C ILE A 45 -0.34 10.76 -17.34
N PRO A 46 0.19 10.44 -16.14
CA PRO A 46 0.46 11.44 -15.13
C PRO A 46 1.41 12.51 -15.66
N LYS A 47 1.26 13.75 -15.20
CA LYS A 47 2.11 14.86 -15.62
C LYS A 47 2.62 15.61 -14.41
N VAL A 48 3.95 15.70 -14.26
CA VAL A 48 4.56 16.64 -13.32
C VAL A 48 4.29 18.05 -13.83
N ILE A 49 3.48 18.83 -13.09
CA ILE A 49 3.04 20.17 -13.49
C ILE A 49 3.77 21.28 -12.73
N ASP A 50 4.36 20.97 -11.57
CA ASP A 50 5.27 21.85 -10.82
C ASP A 50 6.17 20.99 -9.92
N LYS A 51 7.34 21.51 -9.54
CA LYS A 51 8.26 20.84 -8.63
C LYS A 51 9.23 21.78 -7.95
N GLN A 52 9.63 21.46 -6.73
CA GLN A 52 10.85 21.97 -6.09
C GLN A 52 11.81 20.81 -5.90
N ILE A 53 13.01 20.94 -6.46
CA ILE A 53 14.10 20.02 -6.17
C ILE A 53 14.97 20.68 -5.10
N TRP A 54 15.31 19.94 -4.05
CA TRP A 54 16.22 20.38 -3.00
C TRP A 54 17.33 19.36 -2.81
N PHE A 55 18.53 19.73 -3.24
CA PHE A 55 19.71 18.88 -3.23
C PHE A 55 20.30 18.74 -1.81
N ILE A 56 21.06 17.67 -1.59
CA ILE A 56 21.77 17.44 -0.33
C ILE A 56 22.89 18.47 -0.12
N ASN A 57 23.52 18.90 -1.22
CA ASN A 57 24.56 19.91 -1.20
C ASN A 57 23.93 21.28 -1.46
N ASP A 58 23.94 22.12 -0.42
CA ASP A 58 23.27 23.43 -0.43
C ASP A 58 23.84 24.41 -1.48
N GLN A 59 25.04 24.18 -2.03
CA GLN A 59 25.61 25.03 -3.07
C GLN A 59 24.86 25.00 -4.41
N TYR A 60 24.00 23.98 -4.62
CA TYR A 60 23.18 23.82 -5.82
C TYR A 60 21.72 24.20 -5.59
N ASN A 61 21.39 24.72 -4.41
CA ASN A 61 20.04 25.10 -4.04
C ASN A 61 19.85 26.62 -4.15
N ASP A 62 18.73 27.02 -4.77
CA ASP A 62 18.25 28.41 -4.75
C ASP A 62 17.30 28.63 -3.55
N GLU A 63 16.44 29.66 -3.60
CA GLU A 63 15.42 29.89 -2.57
C GLU A 63 14.40 28.73 -2.50
N TYR A 64 14.11 28.25 -1.28
CA TYR A 64 13.16 27.16 -1.08
C TYR A 64 11.72 27.62 -1.25
N ARG A 65 11.02 27.06 -2.25
CA ARG A 65 9.55 27.20 -2.36
C ARG A 65 8.86 26.20 -1.44
N ALA A 66 8.02 26.71 -0.54
CA ALA A 66 7.21 25.87 0.34
C ALA A 66 6.30 24.90 -0.45
N ILE A 67 5.98 23.76 0.17
CA ILE A 67 5.04 22.79 -0.38
C ILE A 67 3.69 23.49 -0.63
N PRO A 68 3.07 23.36 -1.83
CA PRO A 68 1.80 24.02 -2.11
C PRO A 68 0.71 23.65 -1.09
N SER A 69 0.02 24.66 -0.57
CA SER A 69 -0.95 24.54 0.53
C SER A 69 -2.41 24.70 0.09
N ASP A 70 -2.73 24.31 -1.16
CA ASP A 70 -4.09 24.44 -1.68
C ASP A 70 -5.12 23.78 -0.73
N PRO A 71 -6.25 24.45 -0.42
CA PRO A 71 -7.23 23.95 0.56
C PRO A 71 -7.81 22.56 0.26
N GLY A 72 -7.70 22.09 -0.99
CA GLY A 72 -8.18 20.78 -1.40
C GLY A 72 -7.28 19.62 -0.99
N PHE A 73 -6.04 19.82 -0.56
CA PHE A 73 -5.21 18.68 -0.14
C PHE A 73 -5.70 18.10 1.20
N ILE A 74 -5.94 16.78 1.23
CA ILE A 74 -6.40 16.09 2.45
C ILE A 74 -5.40 16.30 3.57
N TYR A 75 -5.91 16.83 4.67
CA TYR A 75 -5.10 17.27 5.79
C TYR A 75 -5.85 16.99 7.09
N CYS A 76 -5.13 16.50 8.10
CA CYS A 76 -5.59 16.52 9.49
C CYS A 76 -4.75 17.55 10.27
N PRO A 77 -5.06 18.86 10.14
CA PRO A 77 -4.16 19.94 10.55
C PRO A 77 -3.65 19.91 11.98
N ASN A 78 -4.52 19.47 12.87
CA ASN A 78 -4.47 19.81 14.28
C ASN A 78 -4.43 18.54 15.13
N VAL A 79 -3.73 17.53 14.64
CA VAL A 79 -3.57 16.28 15.39
C VAL A 79 -2.60 16.54 16.53
N PRO A 80 -3.01 16.40 17.80
CA PRO A 80 -2.14 16.65 18.94
C PRO A 80 -0.87 15.81 18.85
N THR A 81 0.28 16.38 19.20
CA THR A 81 1.55 15.65 19.18
C THR A 81 1.50 14.44 20.11
N VAL A 82 2.12 13.33 19.70
CA VAL A 82 2.37 12.19 20.57
C VAL A 82 3.74 12.40 21.23
N PRO A 83 3.85 12.40 22.58
CA PRO A 83 5.15 12.53 23.23
C PRO A 83 6.13 11.45 22.77
N SER A 84 7.38 11.85 22.49
CA SER A 84 8.40 10.96 21.94
C SER A 84 8.87 9.88 22.90
N VAL A 85 8.63 10.04 24.21
CA VAL A 85 8.88 9.03 25.24
C VAL A 85 7.68 8.96 26.16
N GLN A 86 7.15 7.77 26.39
CA GLN A 86 5.95 7.57 27.22
C GLN A 86 6.05 6.29 28.05
N PRO A 87 5.32 6.23 29.20
CA PRO A 87 5.22 5.02 29.99
C PRO A 87 4.50 3.90 29.21
N VAL A 88 4.93 2.66 29.44
CA VAL A 88 4.35 1.45 28.86
C VAL A 88 4.18 0.38 29.94
N PRO A 89 3.23 -0.57 29.79
CA PRO A 89 2.95 -1.59 30.80
C PRO A 89 3.93 -2.79 30.75
N PHE A 90 5.13 -2.59 30.19
CA PHE A 90 6.14 -3.64 30.00
C PHE A 90 7.29 -3.48 31.01
N PRO A 91 8.12 -4.52 31.26
CA PRO A 91 9.15 -4.48 32.30
C PRO A 91 10.19 -3.36 32.20
N TRP A 92 10.36 -2.74 31.03
CA TRP A 92 11.27 -1.60 30.83
C TRP A 92 10.61 -0.23 31.02
N GLU A 93 9.32 -0.19 31.40
CA GLU A 93 8.53 0.97 31.86
C GLU A 93 8.31 2.12 30.88
N LYS A 94 9.24 2.41 29.95
CA LYS A 94 9.13 3.52 28.98
C LYS A 94 9.64 3.13 27.60
N GLU A 95 9.04 3.68 26.55
CA GLU A 95 9.48 3.46 25.17
C GLU A 95 9.60 4.77 24.38
N ASN A 96 10.38 4.72 23.30
CA ASN A 96 10.42 5.76 22.29
C ASN A 96 9.22 5.58 21.35
N PHE A 97 8.41 6.62 21.19
CA PHE A 97 7.26 6.65 20.29
C PHE A 97 7.58 7.49 19.06
N TYR A 98 7.13 6.98 17.91
CA TYR A 98 7.28 7.61 16.61
C TYR A 98 5.89 7.72 16.00
N SER A 99 5.46 8.95 15.73
CA SER A 99 4.24 9.23 14.99
C SER A 99 4.61 9.88 13.66
N GLY A 100 3.98 9.44 12.57
CA GLY A 100 3.98 10.19 11.32
C GLY A 100 3.38 11.59 11.53
N SER A 101 3.64 12.51 10.60
CA SER A 101 3.19 13.90 10.71
C SER A 101 1.71 14.13 10.37
N GLY A 102 0.91 13.07 10.18
CA GLY A 102 -0.55 13.15 10.02
C GLY A 102 -1.10 13.83 8.75
N ASN A 103 -0.22 14.31 7.87
CA ASN A 103 -0.58 15.26 6.80
C ASN A 103 -0.57 14.65 5.39
N TYR A 104 -0.55 13.32 5.31
CA TYR A 104 -0.34 12.59 4.07
C TYR A 104 -1.34 11.44 3.98
N ILE A 105 -1.80 11.13 2.76
CA ILE A 105 -2.61 9.91 2.52
C ILE A 105 -1.81 8.64 2.81
N THR A 106 -0.49 8.74 2.75
CA THR A 106 0.47 7.69 3.11
C THR A 106 0.82 7.67 4.60
N GLY A 107 0.24 8.56 5.40
CA GLY A 107 0.59 8.74 6.80
C GLY A 107 -0.02 7.69 7.73
N ASN A 108 0.02 8.00 9.02
CA ASN A 108 -0.47 7.16 10.09
C ASN A 108 -1.90 7.50 10.54
N ILE A 109 -2.64 8.23 9.72
CA ILE A 109 -3.97 8.74 10.04
C ILE A 109 -4.98 8.26 9.02
N PHE A 110 -6.10 7.77 9.53
CA PHE A 110 -7.27 7.40 8.73
C PHE A 110 -8.48 8.21 9.20
N VAL A 111 -9.07 8.95 8.27
CA VAL A 111 -10.32 9.69 8.48
C VAL A 111 -11.47 8.89 7.90
N GLU A 112 -12.45 8.57 8.73
CA GLU A 112 -13.62 7.82 8.31
C GLU A 112 -14.50 8.65 7.36
N PRO A 113 -14.73 8.22 6.11
CA PRO A 113 -15.53 8.99 5.17
C PRO A 113 -16.94 9.30 5.68
N GLY A 114 -17.33 10.57 5.63
CA GLY A 114 -18.65 11.03 6.07
C GLY A 114 -18.84 11.10 7.59
N LYS A 115 -17.81 10.82 8.40
CA LYS A 115 -17.87 10.91 9.86
C LYS A 115 -16.72 11.76 10.40
N PRO A 116 -16.86 12.35 11.60
CA PRO A 116 -15.78 13.08 12.26
C PRO A 116 -14.76 12.13 12.94
N TRP A 117 -14.78 10.84 12.61
CA TRP A 117 -13.97 9.84 13.29
C TRP A 117 -12.57 9.78 12.67
N VAL A 118 -11.56 9.85 13.52
CA VAL A 118 -10.16 9.79 13.11
C VAL A 118 -9.46 8.69 13.90
N LEU A 119 -8.83 7.77 13.18
CA LEU A 119 -7.92 6.78 13.74
C LEU A 119 -6.49 7.27 13.51
N GLN A 120 -5.68 7.35 14.56
CA GLN A 120 -4.25 7.57 14.44
C GLN A 120 -3.51 6.35 14.97
N LEU A 121 -2.57 5.85 14.17
CA LEU A 121 -1.66 4.77 14.52
C LEU A 121 -0.28 5.35 14.88
N VAL A 122 0.45 4.68 15.76
CA VAL A 122 1.76 5.10 16.26
C VAL A 122 2.62 3.86 16.44
N ILE A 123 3.93 3.98 16.26
CA ILE A 123 4.85 2.87 16.56
C ILE A 123 5.71 3.23 17.76
N SER A 124 6.10 2.23 18.55
CA SER A 124 7.06 2.41 19.63
C SER A 124 8.11 1.30 19.64
N THR A 125 9.26 1.57 20.24
CA THR A 125 10.27 0.55 20.53
C THR A 125 11.02 0.92 21.82
N PRO A 126 11.45 -0.06 22.63
CA PRO A 126 12.30 0.20 23.79
C PRO A 126 13.70 0.67 23.37
N GLY A 127 14.11 0.37 22.13
CA GLY A 127 15.37 0.80 21.55
C GLY A 127 15.24 2.10 20.74
N LYS A 128 16.19 2.31 19.83
CA LYS A 128 16.11 3.36 18.82
C LYS A 128 15.48 2.80 17.55
N GLY A 129 14.44 3.44 17.02
CA GLY A 129 13.85 3.07 15.75
C GLY A 129 14.87 2.98 14.60
N ASP A 130 14.59 2.13 13.62
CA ASP A 130 15.39 1.91 12.41
C ASP A 130 16.83 1.47 12.70
N THR A 131 16.97 0.64 13.73
CA THR A 131 18.22 -0.04 14.09
C THR A 131 17.99 -1.55 14.17
N SER A 132 19.08 -2.34 14.08
CA SER A 132 19.02 -3.80 14.16
C SER A 132 18.47 -4.33 15.48
N THR A 133 18.47 -3.52 16.54
CA THR A 133 17.91 -3.88 17.85
C THR A 133 16.53 -3.26 18.09
N GLY A 134 16.27 -2.07 17.55
CA GLY A 134 14.99 -1.38 17.75
C GLY A 134 13.88 -1.83 16.81
N SER A 135 14.17 -2.02 15.51
CA SER A 135 13.15 -2.40 14.53
C SER A 135 12.51 -3.76 14.82
N PRO A 136 13.27 -4.79 15.23
CA PRO A 136 12.68 -6.07 15.64
C PRO A 136 11.79 -6.02 16.88
N GLN A 137 11.77 -4.91 17.61
CA GLN A 137 11.02 -4.73 18.87
C GLN A 137 9.87 -3.72 18.72
N TYR A 138 9.58 -3.29 17.49
CA TYR A 138 8.48 -2.37 17.23
C TYR A 138 7.12 -2.92 17.71
N LYS A 139 6.26 -2.01 18.13
CA LYS A 139 4.88 -2.27 18.51
C LYS A 139 3.99 -1.24 17.85
N THR A 140 2.78 -1.64 17.48
CA THR A 140 1.79 -0.72 16.92
C THR A 140 0.75 -0.35 17.98
N TRP A 141 0.56 0.95 18.16
CA TRP A 141 -0.40 1.56 19.05
C TRP A 141 -1.41 2.36 18.22
N TYR A 142 -2.56 2.67 18.82
CA TYR A 142 -3.56 3.49 18.20
C TYR A 142 -4.31 4.35 19.22
N ARG A 143 -4.92 5.42 18.74
CA ARG A 143 -5.91 6.22 19.45
C ARG A 143 -6.95 6.74 18.48
N VAL A 144 -8.11 7.09 18.99
CA VAL A 144 -9.25 7.52 18.17
C VAL A 144 -9.75 8.89 18.58
N SER A 145 -10.34 9.61 17.63
CA SER A 145 -11.01 10.89 17.83
C SER A 145 -12.41 10.81 17.24
N LYS A 146 -13.36 11.52 17.86
CA LYS A 146 -14.74 11.68 17.37
C LYS A 146 -15.08 13.11 16.96
N ASP A 147 -14.11 14.03 17.00
CA ASP A 147 -14.29 15.47 16.80
C ASP A 147 -13.41 16.03 15.68
N GLY A 148 -13.06 15.19 14.70
CA GLY A 148 -12.23 15.56 13.55
C GLY A 148 -10.74 15.69 13.91
N GLY A 149 -10.28 14.95 14.92
CA GLY A 149 -8.88 14.92 15.33
C GLY A 149 -8.48 16.05 16.28
N LYS A 150 -9.44 16.77 16.90
CA LYS A 150 -9.11 17.84 17.87
C LYS A 150 -8.72 17.26 19.22
N THR A 151 -9.42 16.23 19.67
CA THR A 151 -9.10 15.46 20.88
C THR A 151 -9.03 13.98 20.56
N PHE A 152 -8.19 13.24 21.28
CA PHE A 152 -8.00 11.80 21.10
C PHE A 152 -8.16 11.06 22.42
N SER A 153 -8.57 9.80 22.34
CA SER A 153 -8.47 8.85 23.43
C SER A 153 -7.01 8.65 23.87
N GLU A 154 -6.84 8.02 25.04
CA GLU A 154 -5.56 7.44 25.43
C GLU A 154 -5.03 6.47 24.36
N LEU A 155 -3.71 6.36 24.27
CA LEU A 155 -3.05 5.38 23.42
C LEU A 155 -3.30 3.96 23.92
N LYS A 156 -3.66 3.08 22.99
CA LYS A 156 -3.90 1.65 23.23
C LYS A 156 -2.97 0.83 22.34
N LEU A 157 -2.43 -0.26 22.88
CA LEU A 157 -1.72 -1.23 22.05
C LEU A 157 -2.74 -1.87 21.09
N VAL A 158 -2.37 -2.04 19.82
CA VAL A 158 -3.15 -2.87 18.90
C VAL A 158 -3.09 -4.31 19.42
N VAL A 159 -4.24 -4.86 19.81
CA VAL A 159 -4.40 -6.25 20.21
C VAL A 159 -5.52 -6.84 19.38
N VAL A 160 -5.20 -7.89 18.62
CA VAL A 160 -6.17 -8.57 17.76
C VAL A 160 -7.13 -9.43 18.60
N LYS A 161 -8.35 -9.67 18.10
CA LYS A 161 -9.33 -10.53 18.78
C LYS A 161 -8.74 -11.89 19.14
N GLY A 162 -8.93 -12.30 20.40
CA GLY A 162 -8.42 -13.59 20.92
C GLY A 162 -6.97 -13.56 21.38
N HIS A 163 -6.32 -12.40 21.36
CA HIS A 163 -4.95 -12.19 21.82
C HIS A 163 -4.88 -11.26 23.05
N ASP A 164 -3.70 -11.10 23.63
CA ASP A 164 -3.43 -10.27 24.81
C ASP A 164 -2.26 -9.28 24.56
N THR A 165 -1.96 -8.43 25.53
CA THR A 165 -0.92 -7.40 25.39
C THR A 165 0.51 -7.95 25.26
N MET A 166 0.76 -9.20 25.68
CA MET A 166 2.06 -9.84 25.55
C MET A 166 2.21 -10.62 24.25
N ASN A 167 1.10 -11.04 23.65
CA ASN A 167 1.04 -11.73 22.36
C ASN A 167 0.00 -11.05 21.46
N PRO A 168 0.16 -9.76 21.10
CA PRO A 168 -0.91 -8.92 20.53
C PRO A 168 -1.43 -9.35 19.16
N ILE A 169 -0.67 -10.17 18.45
CA ILE A 169 -0.96 -10.68 17.12
C ILE A 169 -0.22 -12.00 16.90
N LYS A 170 -0.75 -12.86 16.03
CA LYS A 170 -0.15 -14.15 15.68
C LYS A 170 1.34 -14.01 15.34
N GLY A 171 2.20 -14.80 16.00
CA GLY A 171 3.64 -14.82 15.74
C GLY A 171 4.46 -13.76 16.47
N VAL A 172 3.84 -12.85 17.22
CA VAL A 172 4.51 -11.83 18.01
C VAL A 172 4.42 -12.14 19.50
N LYS A 173 5.55 -12.02 20.19
CA LYS A 173 5.60 -11.94 21.66
C LYS A 173 6.40 -10.71 22.06
N ILE A 174 5.81 -9.83 22.86
CA ILE A 174 6.45 -8.59 23.29
C ILE A 174 7.73 -8.88 24.09
N GLY A 175 8.82 -8.19 23.75
CA GLY A 175 10.16 -8.42 24.28
C GLY A 175 10.98 -9.46 23.48
N ARG A 176 10.31 -10.26 22.64
CA ARG A 176 10.95 -11.26 21.77
C ARG A 176 11.09 -10.73 20.34
N ASN A 177 9.99 -10.32 19.76
CA ASN A 177 9.90 -9.74 18.43
C ASN A 177 8.74 -8.73 18.37
N GLY A 178 8.57 -8.11 17.21
CA GLY A 178 7.69 -6.97 17.04
C GLY A 178 7.01 -6.95 15.69
N PHE A 179 6.09 -6.00 15.56
CA PHE A 179 5.32 -5.71 14.36
C PHE A 179 5.12 -4.20 14.25
N ASN A 180 5.21 -3.69 13.04
CA ASN A 180 5.10 -2.27 12.79
C ASN A 180 4.24 -1.99 11.56
N ILE A 181 3.61 -0.83 11.56
CA ILE A 181 3.08 -0.22 10.37
C ILE A 181 4.13 0.70 9.75
N ASP A 182 4.03 0.93 8.44
CA ASP A 182 4.89 1.86 7.73
C ASP A 182 4.11 3.14 7.42
N PHE A 183 4.58 4.28 7.93
CA PHE A 183 3.94 5.60 7.74
C PHE A 183 4.13 6.18 6.33
N THR A 184 4.33 5.32 5.34
CA THR A 184 4.50 5.70 3.94
C THR A 184 3.49 5.01 3.02
N ARG A 185 2.54 4.24 3.58
CA ARG A 185 1.53 3.44 2.87
C ARG A 185 0.12 3.88 3.27
N PRO A 186 -0.83 4.00 2.32
CA PRO A 186 -2.18 4.38 2.67
C PRO A 186 -2.89 3.34 3.52
N ILE A 187 -3.66 3.81 4.50
CA ILE A 187 -4.69 3.03 5.17
C ILE A 187 -5.92 3.00 4.27
N VAL A 188 -6.38 1.81 3.91
CA VAL A 188 -7.43 1.63 2.89
C VAL A 188 -8.75 1.33 3.57
N LYS A 189 -9.83 2.00 3.15
CA LYS A 189 -11.19 1.57 3.48
C LYS A 189 -11.64 0.53 2.46
N ALA A 190 -11.95 -0.67 2.92
CA ALA A 190 -12.49 -1.73 2.09
C ALA A 190 -13.97 -1.50 1.76
N SER A 191 -14.45 -2.12 0.69
CA SER A 191 -15.85 -2.08 0.24
C SER A 191 -16.86 -2.57 1.29
N ASN A 192 -16.45 -3.44 2.21
CA ASN A 192 -17.28 -3.91 3.34
C ASN A 192 -17.25 -2.95 4.55
N GLY A 193 -16.56 -1.81 4.44
CA GLY A 193 -16.44 -0.80 5.48
C GLY A 193 -15.30 -1.00 6.48
N GLU A 194 -14.53 -2.08 6.36
CA GLU A 194 -13.37 -2.33 7.22
C GLU A 194 -12.18 -1.43 6.87
N ILE A 195 -11.34 -1.17 7.87
CA ILE A 195 -10.11 -0.39 7.77
C ILE A 195 -8.95 -1.38 7.58
N MET A 196 -8.22 -1.27 6.48
CA MET A 196 -7.14 -2.16 6.12
C MET A 196 -5.80 -1.44 6.29
N VAL A 197 -4.99 -1.94 7.21
CA VAL A 197 -3.70 -1.34 7.58
C VAL A 197 -2.58 -2.31 7.24
N PRO A 198 -1.77 -2.06 6.20
CA PRO A 198 -0.57 -2.85 5.94
C PRO A 198 0.42 -2.77 7.10
N LEU A 199 1.05 -3.89 7.41
CA LEU A 199 2.06 -3.98 8.45
C LEU A 199 3.11 -5.04 8.13
N SER A 200 4.23 -4.98 8.83
CA SER A 200 5.35 -5.92 8.72
C SER A 200 5.65 -6.53 10.09
N LEU A 201 6.21 -7.74 10.11
CA LEU A 201 6.83 -8.33 11.30
C LEU A 201 8.25 -8.80 11.02
N HIS A 202 9.04 -8.93 12.07
CA HIS A 202 10.30 -9.68 12.04
C HIS A 202 10.07 -11.08 12.60
N PRO A 203 10.10 -12.14 11.76
CA PRO A 203 9.81 -13.50 12.21
C PRO A 203 10.79 -13.98 13.28
N TRP A 204 10.30 -14.83 14.17
CA TRP A 204 11.10 -15.43 15.22
C TRP A 204 11.48 -16.87 14.84
N ASP A 205 12.76 -17.19 15.03
CA ASP A 205 13.30 -18.54 14.89
C ASP A 205 13.17 -19.25 16.24
N GLU A 206 12.20 -20.15 16.34
CA GLU A 206 11.94 -20.90 17.57
C GLU A 206 13.05 -21.92 17.89
N GLU A 207 13.79 -22.41 16.91
CA GLU A 207 14.87 -23.37 17.14
C GLU A 207 16.08 -22.66 17.74
N ASN A 208 16.48 -21.54 17.12
CA ASN A 208 17.67 -20.79 17.52
C ASN A 208 17.40 -19.69 18.55
N GLN A 209 16.14 -19.48 18.94
CA GLN A 209 15.71 -18.45 19.91
C GLN A 209 16.25 -17.06 19.57
N LYS A 210 16.10 -16.65 18.30
CA LYS A 210 16.54 -15.34 17.79
C LYS A 210 15.61 -14.84 16.69
N ILE A 211 15.78 -13.58 16.27
CA ILE A 211 15.14 -13.08 15.05
C ILE A 211 15.62 -13.91 13.86
N TYR A 212 14.66 -14.38 13.05
CA TYR A 212 14.92 -15.21 11.89
C TYR A 212 15.65 -14.41 10.82
N LEU A 213 16.87 -14.82 10.49
CA LEU A 213 17.74 -14.20 9.50
C LEU A 213 18.41 -15.31 8.67
N PRO A 214 17.72 -15.84 7.64
CA PRO A 214 18.15 -17.05 6.94
C PRO A 214 19.34 -16.82 6.00
N VAL A 215 19.59 -15.58 5.60
CA VAL A 215 20.68 -15.22 4.69
C VAL A 215 21.69 -14.37 5.44
N GLU A 216 22.93 -14.89 5.53
CA GLU A 216 24.05 -14.15 6.11
C GLU A 216 24.26 -12.82 5.38
N ASN A 217 24.57 -11.75 6.12
CA ASN A 217 24.76 -10.39 5.59
C ASN A 217 23.51 -9.78 4.91
N ALA A 218 22.32 -10.38 5.04
CA ALA A 218 21.07 -9.76 4.64
C ALA A 218 20.49 -8.83 5.73
N TYR A 219 20.97 -8.90 6.98
CA TYR A 219 20.66 -8.03 8.14
C TYR A 219 19.21 -8.01 8.66
N LEU A 220 18.21 -8.27 7.83
CA LEU A 220 16.79 -8.29 8.21
C LEU A 220 16.03 -9.29 7.35
N PHE A 221 14.97 -9.88 7.91
CA PHE A 221 13.97 -10.65 7.18
C PHE A 221 12.59 -10.26 7.70
N GLY A 222 11.62 -10.13 6.79
CA GLY A 222 10.27 -9.68 7.13
C GLY A 222 9.18 -10.49 6.45
N ASP A 223 8.08 -10.62 7.18
CA ASP A 223 6.79 -11.06 6.68
C ASP A 223 5.87 -9.83 6.60
N ALA A 224 4.92 -9.83 5.66
CA ALA A 224 3.96 -8.74 5.49
C ALA A 224 2.54 -9.21 5.85
N GLY A 225 1.67 -8.31 6.30
CA GLY A 225 0.28 -8.63 6.64
C GLY A 225 -0.62 -7.41 6.57
N VAL A 226 -1.90 -7.61 6.88
CA VAL A 226 -2.89 -6.54 6.96
C VAL A 226 -3.70 -6.69 8.25
N LEU A 227 -3.64 -5.66 9.08
CA LEU A 227 -4.50 -5.51 10.24
C LEU A 227 -5.86 -4.98 9.78
N VAL A 228 -6.92 -5.62 10.28
CA VAL A 228 -8.30 -5.32 9.90
C VAL A 228 -8.98 -4.62 11.06
N GLY A 229 -9.25 -3.33 10.91
CA GLY A 229 -9.97 -2.53 11.88
C GLY A 229 -11.45 -2.43 11.55
N LYS A 230 -12.30 -2.42 12.58
CA LYS A 230 -13.71 -2.06 12.48
C LYS A 230 -14.07 -1.08 13.58
N TRP A 231 -14.61 0.07 13.20
CA TRP A 231 -15.17 1.01 14.16
C TRP A 231 -16.29 0.36 14.98
N LEU A 232 -16.31 0.63 16.29
CA LEU A 232 -17.52 0.42 17.08
C LEU A 232 -18.66 1.29 16.53
N PRO A 233 -19.94 0.89 16.70
CA PRO A 233 -21.08 1.59 16.10
C PRO A 233 -21.16 3.09 16.42
N ASP A 234 -20.65 3.51 17.57
CA ASP A 234 -20.63 4.89 18.06
C ASP A 234 -19.29 5.63 17.81
N GLY A 235 -18.32 4.97 17.18
CA GLY A 235 -16.98 5.49 16.90
C GLY A 235 -16.10 5.68 18.14
N SER A 236 -16.48 5.10 19.29
CA SER A 236 -15.71 5.22 20.54
C SER A 236 -14.39 4.46 20.51
N ASP A 237 -14.27 3.46 19.65
CA ASP A 237 -13.08 2.62 19.53
C ASP A 237 -13.06 1.86 18.19
N VAL A 238 -11.97 1.14 17.95
CA VAL A 238 -11.78 0.21 16.84
C VAL A 238 -11.51 -1.19 17.39
N THR A 239 -12.21 -2.20 16.89
CA THR A 239 -11.86 -3.60 17.12
C THR A 239 -10.91 -4.08 16.04
N TRP A 240 -9.94 -4.90 16.43
CA TRP A 240 -8.89 -5.39 15.54
C TRP A 240 -9.02 -6.89 15.27
N ASP A 241 -8.88 -7.26 14.00
CA ASP A 241 -8.78 -8.63 13.50
C ASP A 241 -7.54 -8.77 12.60
N PHE A 242 -7.10 -10.01 12.36
CA PHE A 242 -5.94 -10.32 11.54
C PHE A 242 -6.12 -11.67 10.88
N GLY A 243 -5.74 -11.75 9.59
CA GLY A 243 -5.71 -12.99 8.84
C GLY A 243 -4.37 -13.70 8.98
N GLU A 244 -3.73 -13.94 7.85
CA GLU A 244 -2.44 -14.60 7.74
C GLU A 244 -1.34 -13.67 7.25
N TRP A 245 -0.12 -14.01 7.64
CA TRP A 245 1.09 -13.38 7.12
C TRP A 245 1.36 -13.84 5.69
N LEU A 246 1.65 -12.89 4.81
CA LEU A 246 2.31 -13.15 3.54
C LEU A 246 3.78 -13.48 3.79
N ARG A 247 4.19 -14.66 3.34
CA ARG A 247 5.55 -15.18 3.46
C ARG A 247 6.14 -15.43 2.09
N ILE A 248 7.47 -15.47 2.04
CA ILE A 248 8.21 -15.81 0.83
C ILE A 248 9.46 -16.62 1.18
N ASP A 249 9.85 -17.52 0.29
CA ASP A 249 11.11 -18.27 0.42
C ASP A 249 12.31 -17.31 0.34
N TYR A 250 13.29 -17.49 1.24
CA TYR A 250 14.50 -16.66 1.27
C TYR A 250 15.39 -16.83 0.04
N ASN A 251 15.22 -17.93 -0.72
CA ASN A 251 15.86 -18.17 -2.00
C ASN A 251 15.28 -17.30 -3.12
N VAL A 252 14.10 -16.72 -2.89
CA VAL A 252 13.42 -15.81 -3.80
C VAL A 252 13.62 -14.36 -3.36
N SER A 253 13.62 -14.11 -2.04
CA SER A 253 14.02 -12.83 -1.49
C SER A 253 14.82 -12.95 -0.19
N THR A 254 16.03 -12.41 -0.19
CA THR A 254 16.95 -12.52 0.94
C THR A 254 16.52 -11.78 2.20
N ARG A 255 15.53 -10.88 2.09
CA ARG A 255 14.95 -10.13 3.22
C ARG A 255 13.44 -10.33 3.37
N GLY A 256 12.87 -11.33 2.71
CA GLY A 256 11.45 -11.61 2.77
C GLY A 256 10.60 -10.60 1.99
N VAL A 257 9.41 -10.31 2.50
CA VAL A 257 8.48 -9.29 1.98
C VAL A 257 8.28 -8.21 3.05
N CYS A 258 8.62 -6.98 2.73
CA CYS A 258 8.53 -5.86 3.68
C CYS A 258 7.80 -4.67 3.05
N GLU A 259 7.36 -3.74 3.90
CA GLU A 259 6.86 -2.42 3.49
C GLU A 259 5.74 -2.47 2.44
N ALA A 260 4.80 -3.39 2.68
CA ALA A 260 3.73 -3.69 1.78
C ALA A 260 2.74 -2.53 1.60
N THR A 261 2.30 -2.32 0.37
CA THR A 261 1.18 -1.45 0.03
C THR A 261 0.04 -2.29 -0.52
N ILE A 262 -1.21 -1.91 -0.27
CA ILE A 262 -2.38 -2.69 -0.70
C ILE A 262 -3.36 -1.83 -1.48
N ILE A 263 -4.16 -2.49 -2.31
CA ILE A 263 -5.32 -1.88 -2.94
C ILE A 263 -6.42 -2.93 -3.11
N GLU A 264 -7.67 -2.54 -2.85
CA GLU A 264 -8.81 -3.34 -3.27
C GLU A 264 -8.93 -3.22 -4.79
N THR A 265 -9.07 -4.33 -5.51
CA THR A 265 -9.28 -4.35 -6.96
C THR A 265 -10.70 -3.87 -7.30
N LYS A 266 -11.08 -3.88 -8.59
CA LYS A 266 -12.48 -3.61 -8.99
C LYS A 266 -13.49 -4.62 -8.43
N LYS A 267 -13.03 -5.81 -8.01
CA LYS A 267 -13.89 -6.84 -7.41
C LYS A 267 -13.88 -6.67 -5.89
N PRO A 268 -15.02 -6.33 -5.25
CA PRO A 268 -15.14 -6.23 -3.80
C PRO A 268 -14.56 -7.46 -3.08
N GLY A 269 -13.78 -7.23 -2.03
CA GLY A 269 -13.12 -8.27 -1.24
C GLY A 269 -11.85 -8.85 -1.86
N LYS A 270 -11.56 -8.55 -3.13
CA LYS A 270 -10.30 -8.95 -3.75
C LYS A 270 -9.27 -7.84 -3.63
N PHE A 271 -8.18 -8.13 -2.94
CA PHE A 271 -7.07 -7.20 -2.73
C PHE A 271 -5.81 -7.66 -3.45
N ALA A 272 -4.98 -6.70 -3.82
CA ALA A 272 -3.60 -6.93 -4.21
C ALA A 272 -2.67 -6.24 -3.20
N MET A 273 -1.65 -6.96 -2.78
CA MET A 273 -0.54 -6.46 -1.97
C MET A 273 0.71 -6.41 -2.83
N VAL A 274 1.37 -5.26 -2.90
CA VAL A 274 2.71 -5.12 -3.49
C VAL A 274 3.71 -4.87 -2.36
N ALA A 275 4.72 -5.71 -2.26
CA ALA A 275 5.77 -5.61 -1.25
C ALA A 275 7.15 -5.48 -1.90
N ARG A 276 8.07 -4.79 -1.22
CA ARG A 276 9.47 -4.78 -1.65
C ARG A 276 10.12 -6.12 -1.30
N CYS A 277 10.96 -6.59 -2.20
CA CYS A 277 11.87 -7.70 -1.97
C CYS A 277 13.32 -7.24 -2.12
N SER A 278 14.23 -8.11 -1.70
CA SER A 278 15.66 -7.91 -1.70
C SER A 278 16.41 -9.08 -2.30
N ASN A 279 17.49 -8.74 -2.98
CA ASN A 279 18.57 -9.61 -3.44
C ASN A 279 19.91 -9.28 -2.74
N LEU A 280 19.89 -8.56 -1.60
CA LEU A 280 21.10 -8.31 -0.81
C LEU A 280 21.80 -9.63 -0.46
N ALA A 281 23.13 -9.63 -0.51
CA ALA A 281 24.00 -10.81 -0.36
C ALA A 281 23.87 -11.87 -1.47
N ARG A 282 22.92 -11.70 -2.38
CA ARG A 282 22.66 -12.60 -3.52
C ARG A 282 22.32 -11.81 -4.79
N PRO A 283 23.26 -10.99 -5.31
CA PRO A 283 23.00 -10.08 -6.44
C PRO A 283 22.64 -10.80 -7.75
N GLU A 284 22.84 -12.12 -7.82
CA GLU A 284 22.37 -12.96 -8.92
C GLU A 284 20.84 -13.08 -8.98
N LEU A 285 20.13 -12.87 -7.86
CA LEU A 285 18.67 -12.83 -7.85
C LEU A 285 18.17 -11.53 -8.48
N PRO A 286 17.06 -11.56 -9.23
CA PRO A 286 16.46 -10.34 -9.77
C PRO A 286 15.81 -9.52 -8.66
N GLY A 287 16.09 -8.22 -8.64
CA GLY A 287 15.43 -7.24 -7.79
C GLY A 287 14.07 -6.86 -8.35
N TYR A 288 13.01 -7.42 -7.76
CA TYR A 288 11.62 -7.14 -8.11
C TYR A 288 10.82 -6.69 -6.90
N ALA A 289 9.82 -5.84 -7.12
CA ALA A 289 8.66 -5.79 -6.23
C ALA A 289 7.79 -7.00 -6.55
N ARG A 290 7.11 -7.54 -5.54
CA ARG A 290 6.25 -8.71 -5.73
C ARG A 290 4.81 -8.39 -5.34
N VAL A 291 3.89 -8.94 -6.12
CA VAL A 291 2.45 -8.87 -5.89
C VAL A 291 1.91 -10.20 -5.37
N SER A 292 1.03 -10.14 -4.37
CA SER A 292 0.19 -11.25 -3.91
C SER A 292 -1.27 -10.81 -3.85
N PHE A 293 -2.20 -11.75 -3.99
CA PHE A 293 -3.62 -11.47 -4.00
C PHE A 293 -4.35 -12.14 -2.84
N SER A 294 -5.34 -11.44 -2.30
CA SER A 294 -6.36 -11.97 -1.40
C SER A 294 -7.71 -11.92 -2.10
N ASN A 295 -8.57 -12.92 -1.87
CA ASN A 295 -9.96 -12.93 -2.34
C ASN A 295 -10.98 -12.87 -1.17
N ASP A 296 -10.49 -12.58 0.02
CA ASP A 296 -11.23 -12.68 1.27
C ASP A 296 -10.88 -11.50 2.18
N TYR A 297 -10.84 -10.27 1.64
CA TYR A 297 -10.59 -9.06 2.42
C TYR A 297 -9.27 -9.11 3.21
N CYS A 298 -8.18 -9.54 2.58
CA CYS A 298 -6.84 -9.65 3.17
C CYS A 298 -6.69 -10.72 4.27
N ARG A 299 -7.59 -11.71 4.36
CA ARG A 299 -7.46 -12.79 5.36
C ARG A 299 -6.43 -13.84 4.95
N THR A 300 -6.37 -14.19 3.67
CA THR A 300 -5.39 -15.12 3.10
C THR A 300 -4.72 -14.53 1.87
N TRP A 301 -3.55 -15.06 1.52
CA TRP A 301 -2.72 -14.54 0.44
C TRP A 301 -2.27 -15.64 -0.51
N SER A 302 -2.24 -15.34 -1.81
CA SER A 302 -1.61 -16.19 -2.81
C SER A 302 -0.08 -16.14 -2.69
N GLU A 303 0.60 -17.05 -3.39
CA GLU A 303 2.05 -16.97 -3.54
C GLU A 303 2.48 -15.64 -4.19
N PRO A 304 3.52 -14.95 -3.68
CA PRO A 304 4.02 -13.70 -4.27
C PRO A 304 4.70 -13.91 -5.63
N LYS A 305 4.23 -13.19 -6.65
CA LYS A 305 4.80 -13.18 -8.01
C LYS A 305 5.44 -11.83 -8.33
N PRO A 306 6.40 -11.75 -9.28
CA PRO A 306 6.91 -10.45 -9.73
C PRO A 306 5.76 -9.53 -10.17
N LEU A 307 5.81 -8.26 -9.77
CA LEU A 307 4.98 -7.23 -10.36
C LEU A 307 5.49 -6.95 -11.78
N THR A 308 4.60 -7.00 -12.77
CA THR A 308 4.95 -6.83 -14.19
C THR A 308 4.19 -5.65 -14.80
N TYR A 309 4.57 -5.28 -16.01
CA TYR A 309 3.70 -4.50 -16.88
C TYR A 309 2.47 -5.32 -17.28
N THR A 310 1.43 -4.65 -17.78
CA THR A 310 0.19 -5.29 -18.26
C THR A 310 0.40 -6.25 -19.43
N ASN A 311 1.46 -6.05 -20.21
CA ASN A 311 1.87 -6.96 -21.29
C ASN A 311 2.69 -8.18 -20.79
N GLY A 312 2.90 -8.31 -19.47
CA GLY A 312 3.64 -9.40 -18.85
C GLY A 312 5.16 -9.20 -18.79
N GLU A 313 5.70 -8.13 -19.37
CA GLU A 313 7.13 -7.83 -19.26
C GLU A 313 7.53 -7.50 -17.82
N ASN A 314 8.70 -8.01 -17.41
CA ASN A 314 9.30 -7.68 -16.13
C ASN A 314 9.96 -6.29 -16.16
N PHE A 315 10.08 -5.69 -14.98
CA PHE A 315 10.91 -4.51 -14.74
C PHE A 315 11.61 -4.64 -13.40
N PHE A 316 12.78 -4.03 -13.25
CA PHE A 316 13.53 -4.10 -12.00
C PHE A 316 13.10 -3.03 -11.01
N VAL A 317 13.07 -3.41 -9.74
CA VAL A 317 12.73 -2.53 -8.61
C VAL A 317 13.76 -2.76 -7.51
N PRO A 318 14.46 -1.72 -7.02
CA PRO A 318 15.35 -1.84 -5.88
C PRO A 318 14.55 -2.18 -4.61
N THR A 319 15.25 -2.63 -3.58
CA THR A 319 14.70 -2.77 -2.23
C THR A 319 14.42 -1.39 -1.65
N ALA A 320 13.30 -0.81 -2.06
CA ALA A 320 12.87 0.53 -1.75
C ALA A 320 11.35 0.55 -1.57
N HIS A 321 10.87 1.64 -0.97
CA HIS A 321 9.46 1.86 -0.69
C HIS A 321 8.70 2.06 -2.00
N SER A 322 7.47 1.55 -2.06
CA SER A 322 6.51 1.88 -3.12
C SER A 322 5.11 2.03 -2.55
N THR A 323 4.25 2.81 -3.23
CA THR A 323 2.90 3.11 -2.77
C THR A 323 1.89 2.87 -3.89
N LEU A 324 0.87 2.06 -3.59
CA LEU A 324 -0.39 2.02 -4.31
C LEU A 324 -1.37 2.99 -3.67
N PHE A 325 -2.10 3.74 -4.50
CA PHE A 325 -3.24 4.52 -4.03
C PHE A 325 -4.30 4.62 -5.13
N ARG A 326 -5.54 4.86 -4.71
CA ARG A 326 -6.67 5.11 -5.62
C ARG A 326 -6.98 6.59 -5.61
N SER A 327 -6.98 7.23 -6.78
CA SER A 327 -7.47 8.58 -6.96
C SER A 327 -8.94 8.63 -6.53
N ARG A 328 -9.29 9.50 -5.59
CA ARG A 328 -10.66 9.72 -5.14
C ARG A 328 -11.53 10.38 -6.20
N LYS A 329 -10.92 11.14 -7.12
CA LYS A 329 -11.64 11.85 -8.18
C LYS A 329 -12.02 10.94 -9.34
N SER A 330 -11.11 10.12 -9.84
CA SER A 330 -11.38 9.24 -10.99
C SER A 330 -11.62 7.79 -10.62
N GLY A 331 -11.24 7.37 -9.41
CA GLY A 331 -11.21 5.96 -9.04
C GLY A 331 -10.07 5.17 -9.70
N ARG A 332 -9.18 5.78 -10.47
CA ARG A 332 -7.99 5.11 -11.05
C ARG A 332 -6.98 4.76 -9.97
N VAL A 333 -6.18 3.73 -10.21
CA VAL A 333 -5.14 3.27 -9.27
C VAL A 333 -3.79 3.60 -9.85
N TYR A 334 -2.90 4.13 -9.01
CA TYR A 334 -1.53 4.45 -9.39
C TYR A 334 -0.55 3.76 -8.46
N TRP A 335 0.62 3.44 -9.01
CA TRP A 335 1.78 2.96 -8.28
C TRP A 335 2.89 4.00 -8.39
N VAL A 336 3.50 4.34 -7.26
CA VAL A 336 4.68 5.21 -7.18
C VAL A 336 5.82 4.39 -6.59
N GLY A 337 6.99 4.41 -7.22
CA GLY A 337 8.17 3.69 -6.74
C GLY A 337 9.38 3.92 -7.64
N ASN A 338 10.36 3.04 -7.59
CA ASN A 338 11.56 3.13 -8.42
C ASN A 338 11.57 2.01 -9.46
N ILE A 339 11.82 2.34 -10.73
CA ILE A 339 12.04 1.37 -11.80
C ILE A 339 13.45 1.59 -12.34
N THR A 340 14.26 0.55 -12.37
CA THR A 340 15.66 0.61 -12.82
C THR A 340 15.84 -0.17 -14.11
N GLU A 341 16.73 0.30 -14.98
CA GLU A 341 17.04 -0.37 -16.25
C GLU A 341 17.77 -1.70 -16.04
N THR A 342 18.67 -1.73 -15.05
CA THR A 342 19.46 -2.91 -14.71
C THR A 342 19.03 -3.50 -13.38
N ASN A 343 19.39 -4.76 -13.16
CA ASN A 343 19.13 -5.46 -11.90
C ASN A 343 19.81 -4.70 -10.74
N PRO A 344 19.05 -4.19 -9.76
CA PRO A 344 19.62 -3.43 -8.66
C PRO A 344 20.41 -4.34 -7.73
N GLN A 345 21.35 -3.75 -7.00
CA GLN A 345 22.01 -4.40 -5.87
C GLN A 345 21.32 -3.97 -4.59
N ALA A 346 20.42 -4.82 -4.11
CA ALA A 346 19.55 -4.56 -2.97
C ALA A 346 18.82 -3.23 -3.12
N SER A 347 19.15 -2.27 -2.25
CA SER A 347 18.53 -0.96 -2.25
C SER A 347 19.03 -0.04 -3.36
N HIS A 348 20.05 -0.35 -4.16
CA HIS A 348 20.63 0.62 -5.10
C HIS A 348 20.53 0.18 -6.56
N PRO A 349 20.26 1.11 -7.50
CA PRO A 349 19.93 2.53 -7.28
C PRO A 349 18.48 2.75 -6.81
N ARG A 350 18.21 3.76 -5.98
CA ARG A 350 16.83 4.23 -5.64
C ARG A 350 16.46 5.47 -6.46
N TYR A 351 16.73 5.39 -7.75
CA TYR A 351 16.35 6.36 -8.77
C TYR A 351 16.33 5.63 -10.13
N PRO A 352 15.53 6.10 -11.10
CA PRO A 352 14.55 7.17 -11.02
C PRO A 352 13.38 6.88 -10.07
N LEU A 353 12.71 7.91 -9.58
CA LEU A 353 11.38 7.83 -8.97
C LEU A 353 10.35 7.98 -10.08
N VAL A 354 9.36 7.09 -10.15
CA VAL A 354 8.36 7.03 -11.21
C VAL A 354 6.95 6.88 -10.64
N ILE A 355 5.96 7.24 -11.45
CA ILE A 355 4.54 6.95 -11.24
C ILE A 355 3.97 6.26 -12.49
N ALA A 356 3.05 5.31 -12.30
CA ALA A 356 2.34 4.64 -13.39
C ALA A 356 0.90 4.29 -12.96
N GLU A 357 -0.03 4.28 -13.90
CA GLU A 357 -1.37 3.72 -13.71
C GLU A 357 -1.31 2.19 -13.59
N VAL A 358 -2.15 1.62 -12.73
CA VAL A 358 -2.29 0.18 -12.51
C VAL A 358 -3.60 -0.29 -13.14
N ASN A 359 -3.52 -1.24 -14.06
CA ASN A 359 -4.73 -1.93 -14.51
C ASN A 359 -5.16 -2.93 -13.43
N THR A 360 -6.25 -2.65 -12.72
CA THR A 360 -6.72 -3.49 -11.61
C THR A 360 -7.47 -4.77 -12.02
N GLU A 361 -7.72 -5.01 -13.31
CA GLU A 361 -8.39 -6.23 -13.78
C GLU A 361 -7.40 -7.37 -13.92
N ASN A 362 -6.30 -7.14 -14.63
CA ASN A 362 -5.20 -8.10 -14.81
C ASN A 362 -4.01 -7.85 -13.87
N PHE A 363 -4.07 -6.78 -13.07
CA PHE A 363 -3.06 -6.33 -12.11
C PHE A 363 -1.64 -6.27 -12.67
N GLY A 364 -1.31 -5.14 -13.28
CA GLY A 364 0.03 -4.78 -13.73
C GLY A 364 0.12 -3.28 -14.01
N LEU A 365 1.35 -2.76 -14.11
CA LEU A 365 1.55 -1.37 -14.50
C LEU A 365 1.26 -1.19 -15.99
N ILE A 366 0.51 -0.17 -16.37
CA ILE A 366 0.33 0.18 -17.78
C ILE A 366 1.64 0.84 -18.24
N LYS A 367 2.39 0.16 -19.10
CA LYS A 367 3.77 0.54 -19.46
C LYS A 367 3.84 1.94 -20.07
N GLU A 368 2.85 2.30 -20.88
CA GLU A 368 2.74 3.59 -21.58
C GLU A 368 2.42 4.75 -20.62
N SER A 369 1.94 4.46 -19.41
CA SER A 369 1.65 5.46 -18.37
C SER A 369 2.84 5.75 -17.45
N VAL A 370 3.96 5.05 -17.61
CA VAL A 370 5.14 5.21 -16.74
C VAL A 370 5.77 6.57 -16.98
N VAL A 371 5.77 7.41 -15.95
CA VAL A 371 6.32 8.76 -16.00
C VAL A 371 7.37 8.92 -14.93
N MET A 372 8.57 9.34 -15.34
CA MET A 372 9.65 9.70 -14.43
C MET A 372 9.31 11.01 -13.72
N ILE A 373 9.30 10.98 -12.39
CA ILE A 373 9.09 12.14 -11.53
C ILE A 373 10.41 12.89 -11.36
N ASP A 374 11.47 12.17 -11.01
CA ASP A 374 12.81 12.71 -10.79
C ASP A 374 13.88 11.60 -10.82
N THR A 375 15.14 11.99 -10.94
CA THR A 375 16.29 11.09 -11.01
C THR A 375 17.54 11.71 -10.37
N ARG A 376 18.67 10.98 -10.37
CA ARG A 376 19.97 11.48 -9.90
C ARG A 376 20.50 12.54 -10.86
N HIS A 377 20.99 13.65 -10.31
CA HIS A 377 21.67 14.72 -11.05
C HIS A 377 23.19 14.53 -11.00
N GLU A 378 23.93 15.18 -11.91
CA GLU A 378 25.37 14.96 -12.10
C GLU A 378 26.20 15.19 -10.82
N HIS A 379 25.82 16.19 -10.02
CA HIS A 379 26.53 16.60 -8.80
C HIS A 379 26.10 15.84 -7.54
N GLU A 380 25.30 14.77 -7.68
CA GLU A 380 24.81 13.98 -6.56
C GLU A 380 25.55 12.65 -6.39
N ASP A 381 25.54 12.16 -5.15
CA ASP A 381 26.11 10.89 -4.77
C ASP A 381 25.49 9.73 -5.57
N THR A 382 26.32 8.77 -5.99
CA THR A 382 25.87 7.61 -6.79
C THR A 382 24.87 6.72 -6.06
N LYS A 383 24.84 6.78 -4.72
CA LYS A 383 23.89 6.10 -3.84
C LYS A 383 22.72 6.99 -3.39
N LEU A 384 22.42 8.07 -4.14
CA LEU A 384 21.21 8.88 -3.95
C LEU A 384 19.98 7.99 -3.77
N GLN A 385 19.10 8.43 -2.87
CA GLN A 385 17.82 7.82 -2.59
C GLN A 385 16.68 8.81 -2.80
N LEU A 386 15.83 8.47 -3.78
CA LEU A 386 14.52 9.07 -4.02
C LEU A 386 13.46 8.03 -3.62
N SER A 387 13.35 7.79 -2.32
CA SER A 387 12.41 6.84 -1.70
C SER A 387 11.85 7.40 -0.40
N ASN A 388 11.07 6.62 0.35
CA ASN A 388 10.50 7.04 1.64
C ASN A 388 9.69 8.33 1.54
N PHE A 389 9.07 8.54 0.38
CA PHE A 389 8.25 9.70 0.08
C PHE A 389 6.88 9.59 0.75
N ASN A 390 6.23 10.75 0.87
CA ASN A 390 4.84 10.85 1.25
C ASN A 390 3.98 11.40 0.11
N ILE A 391 2.70 11.10 0.12
CA ILE A 391 1.74 11.59 -0.86
C ILE A 391 0.65 12.41 -0.17
N MET A 392 0.34 13.58 -0.72
CA MET A 392 -0.87 14.35 -0.44
C MET A 392 -1.77 14.27 -1.66
N GLU A 393 -3.07 14.09 -1.45
CA GLU A 393 -4.07 14.02 -2.53
C GLU A 393 -5.03 15.19 -2.42
N ASN A 394 -5.37 15.81 -3.55
CA ASN A 394 -6.38 16.84 -3.61
C ASN A 394 -7.79 16.23 -3.70
N VAL A 395 -8.71 16.63 -2.83
CA VAL A 395 -10.12 16.19 -2.87
C VAL A 395 -10.91 16.83 -3.99
N GLU A 396 -10.46 17.98 -4.52
CA GLU A 396 -11.16 18.75 -5.56
C GLU A 396 -10.57 18.65 -6.96
N LYS A 397 -9.27 18.40 -7.06
CA LYS A 397 -8.57 18.23 -8.33
C LYS A 397 -8.02 16.81 -8.43
N GLU A 398 -7.92 16.28 -9.64
CA GLU A 398 -7.24 15.00 -9.87
C GLU A 398 -5.72 15.19 -9.84
N GLU A 399 -5.21 15.57 -8.67
CA GLU A 399 -3.83 15.97 -8.46
C GLU A 399 -3.30 15.44 -7.13
N ILE A 400 -2.00 15.13 -7.12
CA ILE A 400 -1.26 14.79 -5.92
C ILE A 400 -0.03 15.67 -5.76
N ILE A 401 0.49 15.72 -4.54
CA ILE A 401 1.84 16.18 -4.26
C ILE A 401 2.62 15.03 -3.65
N ILE A 402 3.77 14.71 -4.25
CA ILE A 402 4.74 13.79 -3.67
C ILE A 402 5.81 14.62 -2.96
N VAL A 403 6.07 14.32 -1.69
CA VAL A 403 7.10 14.97 -0.87
C VAL A 403 8.18 13.95 -0.57
N CYS A 404 9.41 14.22 -1.02
CA CYS A 404 10.53 13.28 -0.93
C CYS A 404 11.79 14.01 -0.44
N LYS A 405 12.31 13.58 0.71
CA LYS A 405 13.57 14.14 1.25
C LYS A 405 14.75 13.36 0.68
N ARG A 406 15.61 14.02 -0.09
CA ARG A 406 16.79 13.38 -0.70
C ARG A 406 17.75 12.90 0.37
N TYR A 407 18.28 11.68 0.18
CA TYR A 407 19.30 11.09 1.05
C TYR A 407 20.43 10.46 0.24
N GLY A 408 21.67 10.65 0.67
CA GLY A 408 22.87 10.19 -0.05
C GLY A 408 24.12 10.52 0.75
N GLY A 409 25.18 9.74 0.61
CA GLY A 409 26.43 9.95 1.36
C GLY A 409 26.27 10.00 2.89
N GLY A 410 25.24 9.35 3.45
CA GLY A 410 24.96 9.37 4.89
C GLY A 410 24.22 10.61 5.40
N LYS A 411 23.76 11.50 4.52
CA LYS A 411 23.12 12.77 4.87
C LYS A 411 21.78 12.94 4.18
N TYR A 412 20.85 13.62 4.87
CA TYR A 412 19.61 14.10 4.27
C TYR A 412 19.79 15.55 3.83
N ALA A 413 19.10 15.93 2.75
CA ALA A 413 18.97 17.33 2.37
C ALA A 413 18.29 18.15 3.48
N SER A 414 18.54 19.45 3.57
CA SER A 414 17.98 20.29 4.64
C SER A 414 16.45 20.42 4.54
N HIS A 415 15.92 20.59 3.33
CA HIS A 415 14.49 20.59 3.01
C HIS A 415 14.08 19.40 2.12
N PRO A 416 12.79 19.02 2.09
CA PRO A 416 12.31 18.02 1.14
C PRO A 416 12.10 18.61 -0.25
N SER A 417 12.36 17.81 -1.29
CA SER A 417 11.82 18.06 -2.62
C SER A 417 10.32 17.79 -2.63
N TRP A 418 9.58 18.45 -3.51
CA TRP A 418 8.18 18.16 -3.76
C TRP A 418 7.83 18.22 -5.25
N TYR A 419 6.83 17.43 -5.65
CA TYR A 419 6.39 17.30 -7.05
C TYR A 419 4.88 17.31 -7.10
N ARG A 420 4.29 18.30 -7.77
CA ARG A 420 2.86 18.38 -8.04
C ARG A 420 2.57 17.65 -9.34
N ILE A 421 1.68 16.67 -9.28
CA ILE A 421 1.39 15.77 -10.39
C ILE A 421 -0.10 15.81 -10.67
N LYS A 422 -0.46 16.12 -11.92
CA LYS A 422 -1.80 15.88 -12.45
C LYS A 422 -1.89 14.40 -12.85
N LEU A 423 -2.89 13.70 -12.35
CA LEU A 423 -3.05 12.26 -12.57
C LEU A 423 -3.80 11.92 -13.85
#